data_AF-A0A7W9DJX6-F1
#
_entry.id   AF-A0A7W9DJX6-F1
#
_cell.length_a   1.000
_cell.length_b   1.000
_cell.length_c   1.000
_cell.angle_alpha   90.00
_cell.angle_beta   90.00
_cell.angle_gamma   90.00
#
_symmetry.space_group_name_H-M   'P 1'
#
loop_
_entity.id
_entity.type
_entity.pdbx_description
1 polymer ?
#
loop_
_entity_poly.entity_id
_entity_poly.type
_entity_poly.pdbx_seq_one_letter_code
_entity_poly.pdbx_strand_id
1 'polypeptide(L)'
;MKRIALIIPIIFLYNLAFSQITPRQERNLTAFAKLYGYINYFHPSDEARKLDWQVLAVYGSQVMVNVKTDQELVLALKKIFNPVAPAAKIFLTSENLNFSLAEITPKSPETFKIITWQHLGIQLPINTNGYSSIRLNRKPDLINSNDQTKISVLSKPLFKKNINIGDYEKKQLVPGISCIFPLALYGNQAHTFPQADTAEYSSFVKSINNALPKDSTGKLNIAGSVLEIRLADIIITWNILKHGFPYWKDASQSPETILHNSFVKAFQDKTAHDFFNTLKLMAVPLNDGHMLLALNDKNEIKNNFSVPLILVKAEDKVVVKDILDENLKKTINYGDIIDSIGNYSANEALQLKEKYISGSAQWKEYKALLTLTDGSGDSVLRLSVRKGHTVQKTDMSRTMPATNYRAGSFSTKPVESGWLKDKLYYLNLTKDSLTNTHINKMSTAESIIIDLRGYPTTDSATNLIAHLIDKPERTRWLKVPEIIYPDYEKVTYQEDGWDLEPIGPRLTKKIFFLTDASAMSYAESLLGFVKDLKLGTIVGQATAGTNGSMNVIYLPGKYIFPYTGMMVTNHTGGKHHLIGIQPDVLIAPTITGLKNQKDEVLEKAIELTQVR
;
A
#
# COMPACT_ATOMS: atom_id res chain seq x y z
N MET A 1 -46.74 -41.12 50.95
CA MET A 1 -46.84 -40.43 49.63
C MET A 1 -45.81 -39.30 49.60
N LYS A 2 -44.63 -39.53 49.02
CA LYS A 2 -43.56 -38.53 48.92
C LYS A 2 -43.68 -37.82 47.57
N ARG A 3 -43.89 -36.50 47.60
CA ARG A 3 -43.94 -35.65 46.40
C ARG A 3 -42.54 -35.51 45.81
N ILE A 4 -42.40 -35.85 44.53
CA ILE A 4 -41.21 -35.60 43.73
C ILE A 4 -41.28 -34.14 43.26
N ALA A 5 -40.34 -33.31 43.70
CA ALA A 5 -40.14 -31.97 43.15
C ALA A 5 -39.18 -32.07 41.96
N LEU A 6 -39.71 -31.78 40.76
CA LEU A 6 -38.95 -31.72 39.51
C LEU A 6 -38.22 -30.37 39.46
N ILE A 7 -36.89 -30.38 39.55
CA ILE A 7 -36.07 -29.17 39.34
C ILE A 7 -35.67 -29.13 37.87
N ILE A 8 -36.20 -28.16 37.12
CA ILE A 8 -35.78 -27.84 35.76
C ILE A 8 -34.65 -26.80 35.86
N PRO A 9 -33.43 -27.07 35.35
CA PRO A 9 -32.39 -26.05 35.31
C PRO A 9 -32.69 -25.07 34.17
N ILE A 10 -32.96 -23.81 34.53
CA ILE A 10 -33.01 -22.68 33.59
C ILE A 10 -31.58 -22.40 33.15
N ILE A 11 -31.24 -22.83 31.93
CA ILE A 11 -29.99 -22.44 31.27
C ILE A 11 -30.15 -20.99 30.79
N PHE A 12 -29.55 -20.05 31.53
CA PHE A 12 -29.33 -18.69 31.05
C PHE A 12 -28.28 -18.73 29.93
N LEU A 13 -28.73 -18.79 28.68
CA LEU A 13 -27.92 -18.44 27.52
C LEU A 13 -27.64 -16.93 27.59
N TYR A 14 -26.52 -16.55 28.19
CA TYR A 14 -25.92 -15.25 27.96
C TYR A 14 -25.50 -15.18 26.49
N ASN A 15 -26.38 -14.68 25.63
CA ASN A 15 -25.96 -14.12 24.35
C ASN A 15 -25.04 -12.95 24.68
N LEU A 16 -23.73 -13.16 24.56
CA LEU A 16 -22.76 -12.08 24.41
C LEU A 16 -23.17 -11.33 23.14
N ALA A 17 -24.02 -10.32 23.27
CA ALA A 17 -24.37 -9.43 22.19
C ALA A 17 -23.09 -8.66 21.82
N PHE A 18 -22.36 -9.18 20.84
CA PHE A 18 -21.22 -8.48 20.26
C PHE A 18 -21.73 -7.13 19.72
N SER A 19 -20.99 -6.05 19.98
CA SER A 19 -21.34 -4.73 19.48
C SER A 19 -21.18 -4.73 17.96
N GLN A 20 -22.26 -5.01 17.25
CA GLN A 20 -22.33 -4.87 15.80
C GLN A 20 -22.62 -3.41 15.48
N ILE A 21 -21.95 -2.86 14.46
CA ILE A 21 -22.30 -1.54 13.94
C ILE A 21 -23.77 -1.53 13.53
N THR A 22 -24.52 -0.55 14.02
CA THR A 22 -25.91 -0.37 13.58
C THR A 22 -25.95 0.29 12.20
N PRO A 23 -26.99 0.04 11.38
CA PRO A 23 -27.16 0.75 10.10
C PRO A 23 -27.13 2.28 10.24
N ARG A 24 -27.61 2.78 11.40
CA ARG A 24 -27.56 4.21 11.75
C ARG A 24 -26.13 4.72 11.91
N GLN A 25 -25.30 4.03 12.69
CA GLN A 25 -23.91 4.41 12.92
C GLN A 25 -23.10 4.36 11.63
N GLU A 26 -23.27 3.31 10.83
CA GLU A 26 -22.59 3.17 9.55
C GLU A 26 -22.96 4.31 8.58
N ARG A 27 -24.25 4.64 8.49
CA ARG A 27 -24.74 5.77 7.69
C ARG A 27 -24.10 7.09 8.13
N ASN A 28 -24.06 7.37 9.43
CA ASN A 28 -23.44 8.60 9.96
C ASN A 28 -21.94 8.65 9.63
N LEU A 29 -21.21 7.55 9.89
CA LEU A 29 -19.77 7.45 9.63
C LEU A 29 -19.45 7.57 8.14
N THR A 30 -20.27 7.00 7.26
CA THR A 30 -20.14 7.12 5.80
C THR A 30 -20.34 8.56 5.34
N ALA A 31 -21.37 9.25 5.85
CA ALA A 31 -21.62 10.65 5.52
C ALA A 31 -20.44 11.55 5.95
N PHE A 32 -19.94 11.32 7.17
CA PHE A 32 -18.76 12.01 7.70
C PHE A 32 -17.50 11.70 6.89
N ALA A 33 -17.24 10.43 6.57
CA ALA A 33 -16.05 10.00 5.82
C ALA A 33 -15.94 10.67 4.45
N LYS A 34 -17.06 10.75 3.71
CA LYS A 34 -17.11 11.44 2.41
C LYS A 34 -16.88 12.94 2.55
N LEU A 35 -17.59 13.59 3.47
CA LEU A 35 -17.44 15.03 3.66
C LEU A 35 -16.03 15.39 4.16
N TYR A 36 -15.43 14.55 5.00
CA TYR A 36 -14.04 14.65 5.42
C TYR A 36 -13.09 14.73 4.23
N GLY A 37 -13.17 13.79 3.29
CA GLY A 37 -12.30 13.79 2.10
C GLY A 37 -12.51 15.00 1.20
N TYR A 38 -13.77 15.33 0.93
CA TYR A 38 -14.13 16.47 0.10
C TYR A 38 -13.56 17.79 0.63
N ILE A 39 -13.67 18.03 1.94
CA ILE A 39 -13.15 19.26 2.53
C ILE A 39 -11.62 19.22 2.69
N ASN A 40 -11.05 18.12 3.16
CA ASN A 40 -9.61 18.02 3.40
C ASN A 40 -8.79 18.21 2.12
N TYR A 41 -9.18 17.53 1.05
CA TYR A 41 -8.37 17.47 -0.16
C TYR A 41 -8.79 18.49 -1.21
N PHE A 42 -10.06 18.93 -1.26
CA PHE A 42 -10.56 19.70 -2.41
C PHE A 42 -11.14 21.07 -2.06
N HIS A 43 -11.49 21.34 -0.80
CA HIS A 43 -11.93 22.68 -0.41
C HIS A 43 -10.71 23.57 -0.10
N PRO A 44 -10.60 24.78 -0.68
CA PRO A 44 -9.34 25.54 -0.64
C PRO A 44 -9.21 26.48 0.58
N SER A 45 -10.13 26.43 1.55
CA SER A 45 -10.13 27.34 2.71
C SER A 45 -8.85 27.26 3.55
N ASP A 46 -8.45 28.41 4.11
CA ASP A 46 -7.28 28.48 5.00
C ASP A 46 -7.53 27.81 6.35
N GLU A 47 -8.78 27.76 6.82
CA GLU A 47 -9.19 27.05 8.05
C GLU A 47 -9.04 25.54 7.91
N ALA A 48 -9.55 24.96 6.81
CA ALA A 48 -9.35 23.55 6.48
C ALA A 48 -7.86 23.20 6.48
N ARG A 49 -7.02 24.06 5.90
CA ARG A 49 -5.59 23.79 5.85
C ARG A 49 -4.90 23.80 7.22
N LYS A 50 -5.31 24.68 8.14
CA LYS A 50 -4.68 24.83 9.47
C LYS A 50 -5.06 23.71 10.45
N LEU A 51 -6.08 22.93 10.14
CA LEU A 51 -6.62 21.89 11.01
C LEU A 51 -5.72 20.65 11.07
N ASP A 52 -5.65 20.02 12.24
CA ASP A 52 -5.17 18.64 12.34
C ASP A 52 -6.28 17.67 11.94
N TRP A 53 -6.17 17.15 10.73
CA TRP A 53 -7.14 16.24 10.15
C TRP A 53 -7.13 14.84 10.77
N GLN A 54 -6.05 14.42 11.42
CA GLN A 54 -6.05 13.14 12.16
C GLN A 54 -6.86 13.27 13.45
N VAL A 55 -6.67 14.38 14.17
CA VAL A 55 -7.48 14.71 15.36
C VAL A 55 -8.95 14.87 14.99
N LEU A 56 -9.26 15.52 13.86
CA LEU A 56 -10.64 15.65 13.39
C LEU A 56 -11.26 14.27 13.08
N ALA A 57 -10.52 13.35 12.46
CA ALA A 57 -11.03 12.02 12.14
C ALA A 57 -11.43 11.25 13.41
N VAL A 58 -10.62 11.34 14.47
CA VAL A 58 -10.92 10.72 15.78
C VAL A 58 -12.16 11.36 16.42
N TYR A 59 -12.17 12.69 16.52
CA TYR A 59 -13.29 13.42 17.11
C TYR A 59 -14.61 13.19 16.36
N GLY A 60 -14.59 13.33 15.03
CA GLY A 60 -15.77 13.16 14.20
C GLY A 60 -16.33 11.74 14.27
N SER A 61 -15.47 10.72 14.30
CA SER A 61 -15.88 9.33 14.49
C SER A 61 -16.63 9.14 15.82
N GLN A 62 -16.10 9.70 16.91
CA GLN A 62 -16.73 9.67 18.23
C GLN A 62 -18.11 10.35 18.24
N VAL A 63 -18.27 11.47 17.53
CA VAL A 63 -19.57 12.14 17.42
C VAL A 63 -20.55 11.29 16.61
N MET A 64 -20.12 10.77 15.44
CA MET A 64 -21.00 10.07 14.51
C MET A 64 -21.62 8.79 15.07
N VAL A 65 -20.92 8.07 15.95
CA VAL A 65 -21.47 6.84 16.56
C VAL A 65 -22.65 7.09 17.50
N ASN A 66 -22.86 8.35 17.92
CA ASN A 66 -23.89 8.73 18.88
C ASN A 66 -25.12 9.40 18.26
N VAL A 67 -25.02 9.90 17.03
CA VAL A 67 -26.10 10.63 16.32
C VAL A 67 -27.28 9.72 15.94
N LYS A 68 -28.52 10.14 16.23
CA LYS A 68 -29.72 9.28 16.13
C LYS A 68 -30.61 9.55 14.92
N THR A 69 -30.65 10.79 14.42
CA THR A 69 -31.58 11.20 13.34
C THR A 69 -30.89 11.95 12.21
N ASP A 70 -31.47 11.96 11.01
CA ASP A 70 -30.86 12.63 9.85
C ASP A 70 -30.74 14.15 10.07
N GLN A 71 -31.69 14.75 10.79
CA GLN A 71 -31.60 16.14 11.24
C GLN A 71 -30.41 16.36 12.17
N GLU A 72 -30.23 15.51 13.19
CA GLU A 72 -29.05 15.55 14.07
C GLU A 72 -27.74 15.33 13.31
N LEU A 73 -27.74 14.46 12.29
CA LEU A 73 -26.57 14.21 11.45
C LEU A 73 -26.18 15.46 10.66
N VAL A 74 -27.14 16.11 10.00
CA VAL A 74 -26.87 17.38 9.29
C VAL A 74 -26.36 18.44 10.25
N LEU A 75 -26.94 18.57 11.45
CA LEU A 75 -26.49 19.52 12.47
C LEU A 75 -25.06 19.20 12.97
N ALA A 76 -24.77 17.92 13.23
CA ALA A 76 -23.45 17.50 13.69
C ALA A 76 -22.37 17.73 12.61
N LEU A 77 -22.68 17.40 11.35
CA LEU A 77 -21.80 17.68 10.22
C LEU A 77 -21.57 19.19 10.05
N LYS A 78 -22.62 20.03 10.11
CA LYS A 78 -22.48 21.50 10.08
C LYS A 78 -21.58 22.01 11.21
N LYS A 79 -21.79 21.53 12.44
CA LYS A 79 -20.98 21.92 13.60
C LYS A 79 -19.50 21.58 13.43
N ILE A 80 -19.20 20.47 12.76
CA ILE A 80 -17.82 20.05 12.47
C ILE A 80 -17.22 20.85 11.30
N PHE A 81 -17.97 21.02 10.21
CA PHE A 81 -17.41 21.46 8.94
C PHE A 81 -17.59 22.96 8.64
N ASN A 82 -18.59 23.64 9.19
CA ASN A 82 -18.75 25.08 8.97
C ASN A 82 -17.56 25.91 9.49
N PRO A 83 -16.96 25.61 10.66
CA PRO A 83 -15.77 26.35 11.12
C PRO A 83 -14.55 26.19 10.20
N VAL A 84 -14.46 25.09 9.44
CA VAL A 84 -13.28 24.76 8.61
C VAL A 84 -13.50 25.03 7.13
N ALA A 85 -14.76 25.02 6.67
CA ALA A 85 -15.18 25.26 5.30
C ALA A 85 -16.46 26.10 5.27
N PRO A 86 -16.36 27.41 5.56
CA PRO A 86 -17.53 28.28 5.73
C PRO A 86 -18.38 28.45 4.46
N ALA A 87 -17.83 28.14 3.29
CA ALA A 87 -18.55 28.15 2.01
C ALA A 87 -19.24 26.82 1.66
N ALA A 88 -19.00 25.75 2.44
CA ALA A 88 -19.65 24.47 2.21
C ALA A 88 -21.08 24.48 2.76
N LYS A 89 -22.02 23.91 2.01
CA LYS A 89 -23.40 23.71 2.42
C LYS A 89 -23.64 22.23 2.64
N ILE A 90 -24.25 21.89 3.77
CA ILE A 90 -24.65 20.52 4.13
C ILE A 90 -26.14 20.55 4.42
N PHE A 91 -26.94 19.70 3.80
CA PHE A 91 -28.40 19.84 3.84
C PHE A 91 -29.13 18.52 3.58
N LEU A 92 -30.39 18.46 4.01
CA LEU A 92 -31.30 17.41 3.56
C LEU A 92 -31.55 17.62 2.07
N THR A 93 -31.47 16.56 1.27
CA THR A 93 -31.55 16.66 -0.19
C THR A 93 -32.87 17.29 -0.66
N SER A 94 -33.95 17.11 0.10
CA SER A 94 -35.26 17.74 -0.13
C SER A 94 -35.26 19.26 -0.06
N GLU A 95 -34.27 19.89 0.60
CA GLU A 95 -34.14 21.36 0.66
C GLU A 95 -33.74 21.97 -0.70
N ASN A 96 -33.27 21.16 -1.65
CA ASN A 96 -32.92 21.58 -3.02
C ASN A 96 -32.01 22.82 -3.08
N LEU A 97 -31.05 22.93 -2.17
CA LEU A 97 -30.10 24.04 -2.17
C LEU A 97 -29.23 24.04 -3.43
N ASN A 98 -28.87 25.25 -3.87
CA ASN A 98 -28.01 25.53 -5.01
C ASN A 98 -26.76 26.30 -4.58
N PHE A 99 -25.70 26.15 -5.36
CA PHE A 99 -24.50 26.96 -5.25
C PHE A 99 -24.78 28.40 -5.69
N SER A 100 -24.16 29.37 -5.03
CA SER A 100 -24.25 30.78 -5.39
C SER A 100 -22.86 31.40 -5.38
N LEU A 101 -22.38 31.84 -6.55
CA LEU A 101 -21.09 32.52 -6.67
C LEU A 101 -21.06 33.81 -5.82
N ALA A 102 -22.19 34.49 -5.67
CA ALA A 102 -22.28 35.72 -4.88
C ALA A 102 -21.93 35.50 -3.40
N GLU A 103 -22.23 34.33 -2.83
CA GLU A 103 -21.94 34.01 -1.42
C GLU A 103 -20.44 33.86 -1.16
N ILE A 104 -19.65 33.53 -2.18
CA ILE A 104 -18.20 33.41 -2.08
C ILE A 104 -17.45 34.57 -2.74
N THR A 105 -18.14 35.59 -3.24
CA THR A 105 -17.52 36.75 -3.90
C THR A 105 -17.39 37.91 -2.91
N PRO A 106 -16.17 38.36 -2.57
CA PRO A 106 -15.98 39.52 -1.70
C PRO A 106 -16.40 40.81 -2.42
N LYS A 107 -16.57 41.92 -1.68
CA LYS A 107 -16.97 43.22 -2.27
C LYS A 107 -15.98 43.77 -3.31
N SER A 108 -14.70 43.43 -3.19
CA SER A 108 -13.59 43.92 -4.04
C SER A 108 -12.76 42.74 -4.58
N PRO A 109 -13.34 41.88 -5.44
CA PRO A 109 -12.72 40.63 -5.89
C PRO A 109 -11.40 40.82 -6.65
N GLU A 110 -11.21 41.97 -7.29
CA GLU A 110 -9.97 42.35 -8.00
C GLU A 110 -8.74 42.42 -7.09
N THR A 111 -8.94 42.60 -5.79
CA THR A 111 -7.87 42.61 -4.77
C THR A 111 -7.48 41.20 -4.29
N PHE A 112 -8.25 40.17 -4.70
CA PHE A 112 -8.05 38.78 -4.31
C PHE A 112 -7.42 37.97 -5.46
N LYS A 113 -6.80 36.85 -5.11
CA LYS A 113 -6.36 35.80 -6.04
C LYS A 113 -7.27 34.60 -5.91
N ILE A 114 -7.32 33.76 -6.95
CA ILE A 114 -8.07 32.51 -6.90
C ILE A 114 -7.22 31.42 -6.25
N ILE A 115 -7.77 30.77 -5.23
CA ILE A 115 -7.14 29.70 -4.47
C ILE A 115 -7.86 28.40 -4.82
N THR A 116 -7.09 27.41 -5.29
CA THR A 116 -7.56 26.08 -5.68
C THR A 116 -6.49 25.06 -5.36
N TRP A 117 -6.90 23.81 -5.13
CA TRP A 117 -5.99 22.68 -5.01
C TRP A 117 -5.51 22.17 -6.38
N GLN A 118 -4.26 21.70 -6.40
CA GLN A 118 -3.72 20.79 -7.42
C GLN A 118 -2.94 19.68 -6.73
N HIS A 119 -3.19 18.43 -7.12
CA HIS A 119 -2.44 17.28 -6.64
C HIS A 119 -1.79 16.55 -7.82
N LEU A 120 -0.46 16.51 -7.85
CA LEU A 120 0.31 15.60 -8.69
C LEU A 120 0.58 14.35 -7.84
N GLY A 121 -0.38 13.43 -7.84
CA GLY A 121 -0.60 12.48 -6.76
C GLY A 121 -0.90 13.17 -5.42
N ILE A 122 -1.46 12.43 -4.47
CA ILE A 122 -1.76 12.99 -3.14
C ILE A 122 -0.46 13.08 -2.32
N GLN A 123 -0.05 14.29 -1.94
CA GLN A 123 1.11 14.49 -1.08
C GLN A 123 0.75 14.06 0.34
N LEU A 124 1.56 13.16 0.89
CA LEU A 124 1.47 12.74 2.28
C LEU A 124 2.58 13.38 3.12
N PRO A 125 2.44 13.40 4.46
CA PRO A 125 3.34 14.20 5.29
C PRO A 125 4.80 13.74 5.30
N ILE A 126 5.07 12.47 5.01
CA ILE A 126 6.39 11.87 5.13
C ILE A 126 6.76 11.26 3.77
N ASN A 127 7.94 11.64 3.25
CA ASN A 127 8.52 11.18 1.98
C ASN A 127 7.59 11.37 0.77
N THR A 128 7.83 12.43 0.01
CA THR A 128 6.93 12.80 -1.09
C THR A 128 7.09 11.93 -2.33
N ASN A 129 8.20 11.20 -2.53
CA ASN A 129 8.40 10.26 -3.66
C ASN A 129 7.95 10.76 -5.05
N GLY A 130 8.07 12.07 -5.29
CA GLY A 130 7.62 12.74 -6.53
C GLY A 130 6.17 13.26 -6.52
N TYR A 131 5.39 13.01 -5.46
CA TYR A 131 4.04 13.51 -5.27
C TYR A 131 4.02 14.91 -4.64
N SER A 132 3.08 15.75 -5.08
CA SER A 132 2.95 17.11 -4.57
C SER A 132 1.49 17.55 -4.54
N SER A 133 1.10 18.27 -3.49
CA SER A 133 -0.22 18.85 -3.35
C SER A 133 -0.06 20.30 -2.93
N ILE A 134 -0.60 21.21 -3.74
CA ILE A 134 -0.46 22.64 -3.50
C ILE A 134 -1.80 23.33 -3.56
N ARG A 135 -1.90 24.44 -2.83
CA ARG A 135 -2.91 25.47 -3.07
C ARG A 135 -2.27 26.59 -3.89
N LEU A 136 -2.84 26.90 -5.06
CA LEU A 136 -2.34 27.99 -5.90
C LEU A 136 -2.48 29.33 -5.19
N ASN A 137 -1.55 30.24 -5.45
CA ASN A 137 -1.52 31.59 -4.85
C ASN A 137 -1.50 31.57 -3.31
N ARG A 138 -0.99 30.47 -2.72
CA ARG A 138 -0.66 30.32 -1.31
C ARG A 138 0.80 29.95 -1.15
N LYS A 139 1.37 30.24 0.01
CA LYS A 139 2.71 29.78 0.34
C LYS A 139 2.73 28.24 0.38
N PRO A 140 3.80 27.59 -0.10
CA PRO A 140 3.96 26.16 0.01
C PRO A 140 3.84 25.72 1.47
N ASP A 141 3.15 24.61 1.64
CA ASP A 141 3.04 23.95 2.91
C ASP A 141 4.32 23.20 3.19
N LEU A 142 5.15 23.70 4.12
CA LEU A 142 6.36 23.02 4.54
C LEU A 142 6.00 21.80 5.39
N ILE A 143 5.57 20.73 4.75
CA ILE A 143 5.56 19.42 5.38
C ILE A 143 6.96 18.85 5.13
N ASN A 144 7.85 18.99 6.13
CA ASN A 144 9.23 18.48 6.15
C ASN A 144 10.24 19.13 5.17
N SER A 145 10.25 20.45 5.02
CA SER A 145 11.32 21.15 4.31
C SER A 145 12.23 21.90 5.29
N ASN A 146 13.50 21.49 5.39
CA ASN A 146 14.58 22.23 6.07
C ASN A 146 14.95 23.52 5.32
N ASP A 147 14.42 23.74 4.12
CA ASP A 147 14.71 24.89 3.28
C ASP A 147 13.71 26.03 3.56
N GLN A 148 14.03 26.86 4.54
CA GLN A 148 13.24 28.04 4.90
C GLN A 148 13.22 29.12 3.81
N THR A 149 14.08 29.02 2.78
CA THR A 149 14.16 30.01 1.70
C THR A 149 12.94 29.95 0.76
N LYS A 150 12.22 28.82 0.70
CA LYS A 150 10.99 28.64 -0.09
C LYS A 150 9.72 29.25 0.53
N ILE A 151 9.78 29.75 1.77
CA ILE A 151 8.62 30.29 2.52
C ILE A 151 8.11 31.63 1.93
N SER A 152 8.96 32.35 1.20
CA SER A 152 8.62 33.69 0.69
C SER A 152 7.90 33.68 -0.66
N VAL A 153 7.89 32.56 -1.40
CA VAL A 153 7.37 32.47 -2.77
C VAL A 153 6.04 31.73 -2.81
N LEU A 154 5.05 32.27 -3.53
CA LEU A 154 3.75 31.59 -3.73
C LEU A 154 3.92 30.33 -4.60
N SER A 155 3.17 29.28 -4.27
CA SER A 155 3.14 28.04 -5.03
C SER A 155 2.79 28.29 -6.50
N LYS A 156 3.63 27.78 -7.40
CA LYS A 156 3.40 27.77 -8.85
C LYS A 156 2.57 26.54 -9.24
N PRO A 157 1.79 26.58 -10.34
CA PRO A 157 1.05 25.41 -10.81
C PRO A 157 1.93 24.18 -11.01
N LEU A 158 1.44 23.01 -10.58
CA LEU A 158 2.07 21.70 -10.85
C LEU A 158 1.86 21.29 -12.29
N PHE A 159 0.68 21.59 -12.84
CA PHE A 159 0.27 21.28 -14.21
C PHE A 159 -0.70 22.34 -14.74
N LYS A 160 -0.99 22.30 -16.05
CA LYS A 160 -1.74 23.35 -16.76
C LYS A 160 -3.23 23.41 -16.40
N LYS A 161 -3.85 22.27 -16.12
CA LYS A 161 -5.29 22.15 -15.84
C LYS A 161 -5.62 22.78 -14.49
N ASN A 162 -6.64 23.65 -14.46
CA ASN A 162 -7.03 24.40 -13.27
C ASN A 162 -8.54 24.43 -13.08
N ILE A 163 -8.95 24.70 -11.84
CA ILE A 163 -10.32 25.01 -11.45
C ILE A 163 -10.55 26.52 -11.61
N ASN A 164 -11.72 26.89 -12.11
CA ASN A 164 -12.15 28.28 -12.23
C ASN A 164 -12.96 28.72 -11.02
N ILE A 165 -12.97 30.02 -10.74
CA ILE A 165 -13.86 30.58 -9.72
C ILE A 165 -15.32 30.32 -10.11
N GLY A 166 -16.11 29.80 -9.17
CA GLY A 166 -17.48 29.37 -9.42
C GLY A 166 -17.63 27.89 -9.76
N ASP A 167 -16.55 27.15 -10.01
CA ASP A 167 -16.60 25.69 -10.08
C ASP A 167 -16.88 25.13 -8.68
N TYR A 168 -17.81 24.19 -8.61
CA TYR A 168 -18.26 23.55 -7.36
C TYR A 168 -18.64 22.09 -7.61
N GLU A 169 -18.67 21.32 -6.53
CA GLU A 169 -19.20 19.96 -6.54
C GLU A 169 -20.48 19.89 -5.70
N LYS A 170 -21.47 19.13 -6.18
CA LYS A 170 -22.68 18.77 -5.45
C LYS A 170 -22.72 17.25 -5.35
N LYS A 171 -22.45 16.71 -4.15
CA LYS A 171 -22.29 15.27 -3.92
C LYS A 171 -23.30 14.79 -2.90
N GLN A 172 -23.85 13.60 -3.13
CA GLN A 172 -24.67 12.91 -2.14
C GLN A 172 -23.75 12.20 -1.14
N LEU A 173 -23.84 12.58 0.14
CA LEU A 173 -23.08 11.94 1.21
C LEU A 173 -23.66 10.55 1.49
N VAL A 174 -24.96 10.52 1.77
CA VAL A 174 -25.77 9.30 1.94
C VAL A 174 -27.16 9.57 1.37
N PRO A 175 -27.98 8.55 1.04
CA PRO A 175 -29.32 8.78 0.48
C PRO A 175 -30.12 9.76 1.33
N GLY A 176 -30.52 10.92 0.80
CA GLY A 176 -31.26 11.96 1.53
C GLY A 176 -30.42 13.08 2.16
N ILE A 177 -29.09 12.98 2.21
CA ILE A 177 -28.21 14.06 2.70
C ILE A 177 -27.15 14.37 1.65
N SER A 178 -27.03 15.65 1.30
CA SER A 178 -26.11 16.13 0.27
C SER A 178 -25.23 17.26 0.79
N CYS A 179 -24.11 17.49 0.09
CA CYS A 179 -23.32 18.69 0.27
C CYS A 179 -23.09 19.42 -1.06
N ILE A 180 -22.80 20.72 -0.94
CA ILE A 180 -22.26 21.56 -2.01
C ILE A 180 -21.01 22.22 -1.46
N PHE A 181 -19.92 22.22 -2.20
CA PHE A 181 -18.71 22.94 -1.80
C PHE A 181 -17.98 23.49 -3.03
N PRO A 182 -17.46 24.73 -2.97
CA PRO A 182 -16.65 25.29 -4.04
C PRO A 182 -15.28 24.62 -4.11
N LEU A 183 -14.77 24.45 -5.33
CA LEU A 183 -13.41 23.98 -5.59
C LEU A 183 -12.40 25.14 -5.66
N ALA A 184 -12.89 26.37 -5.82
CA ALA A 184 -12.10 27.59 -5.85
C ALA A 184 -12.71 28.67 -4.95
N LEU A 185 -11.85 29.39 -4.22
CA LEU A 185 -12.23 30.55 -3.41
C LEU A 185 -11.39 31.76 -3.76
N TYR A 186 -11.90 32.95 -3.49
CA TYR A 186 -11.08 34.16 -3.45
C TYR A 186 -10.18 34.13 -2.20
N GLY A 187 -8.93 34.54 -2.32
CA GLY A 187 -8.01 34.69 -1.18
C GLY A 187 -7.04 35.85 -1.34
N ASN A 188 -6.80 36.58 -0.25
CA ASN A 188 -5.70 37.55 -0.14
C ASN A 188 -4.51 36.89 0.58
N GLN A 189 -3.51 37.67 1.02
CA GLN A 189 -2.34 37.12 1.72
C GLN A 189 -2.65 36.55 3.11
N ALA A 190 -3.76 36.97 3.74
CA ALA A 190 -4.10 36.62 5.12
C ALA A 190 -5.13 35.48 5.22
N HIS A 191 -6.15 35.47 4.36
CA HIS A 191 -7.27 34.54 4.43
C HIS A 191 -7.93 34.28 3.07
N THR A 192 -8.68 33.18 2.99
CA THR A 192 -9.71 32.91 1.98
C THR A 192 -11.03 33.58 2.35
N PHE A 193 -11.85 33.89 1.36
CA PHE A 193 -13.20 34.41 1.54
C PHE A 193 -14.24 33.36 1.09
N PRO A 194 -15.33 33.17 1.85
CA PRO A 194 -15.60 33.73 3.16
C PRO A 194 -14.63 33.19 4.23
N GLN A 195 -14.36 34.01 5.24
CA GLN A 195 -13.57 33.61 6.40
C GLN A 195 -14.51 33.07 7.49
N ALA A 196 -14.09 32.03 8.20
CA ALA A 196 -14.83 31.56 9.37
C ALA A 196 -14.70 32.53 10.55
N ASP A 197 -15.65 32.49 11.48
CA ASP A 197 -15.50 33.19 12.75
C ASP A 197 -14.27 32.66 13.50
N THR A 198 -13.32 33.55 13.79
CA THR A 198 -12.02 33.15 14.34
C THR A 198 -12.13 32.65 15.78
N ALA A 199 -13.08 33.17 16.56
CA ALA A 199 -13.31 32.72 17.93
C ALA A 199 -14.00 31.35 17.95
N GLU A 200 -14.99 31.15 17.07
CA GLU A 200 -15.64 29.85 16.86
C GLU A 200 -14.63 28.79 16.40
N TYR A 201 -13.81 29.10 15.39
CA TYR A 201 -12.75 28.19 14.91
C TYR A 201 -11.77 27.81 16.02
N SER A 202 -11.29 28.79 16.79
CA SER A 202 -10.32 28.54 17.88
C SER A 202 -10.94 27.69 18.99
N SER A 203 -12.20 27.95 19.34
CA SER A 203 -12.96 27.16 20.32
C SER A 203 -13.19 25.72 19.83
N PHE A 204 -13.52 25.57 18.55
CA PHE A 204 -13.68 24.28 17.89
C PHE A 204 -12.38 23.46 17.92
N VAL A 205 -11.25 24.05 17.51
CA VAL A 205 -9.93 23.38 17.55
C VAL A 205 -9.58 22.94 18.97
N LYS A 206 -9.86 23.77 19.99
CA LYS A 206 -9.64 23.39 21.39
C LYS A 206 -10.52 22.21 21.81
N SER A 207 -11.77 22.19 21.37
CA SER A 207 -12.73 21.13 21.69
C SER A 207 -12.34 19.78 21.10
N ILE A 208 -11.92 19.73 19.82
CA ILE A 208 -11.52 18.46 19.20
C ILE A 208 -10.25 17.88 19.85
N ASN A 209 -9.28 18.73 20.22
CA ASN A 209 -8.06 18.29 20.89
C ASN A 209 -8.33 17.74 22.30
N ASN A 210 -9.25 18.37 23.03
CA ASN A 210 -9.62 17.92 24.38
C ASN A 210 -10.40 16.60 24.39
N ALA A 211 -11.04 16.25 23.29
CA ALA A 211 -11.87 15.06 23.15
C ALA A 211 -11.07 13.79 22.78
N LEU A 212 -9.75 13.89 22.54
CA LEU A 212 -8.93 12.74 22.21
C LEU A 212 -8.98 11.66 23.31
N PRO A 213 -9.06 10.37 22.94
CA PRO A 213 -9.13 9.27 23.90
C PRO A 213 -7.92 9.27 24.85
N LYS A 214 -8.18 9.03 26.14
CA LYS A 214 -7.17 8.93 27.19
C LYS A 214 -7.29 7.62 27.95
N ASP A 215 -6.16 7.09 28.41
CA ASP A 215 -6.12 5.94 29.31
C ASP A 215 -6.48 6.33 30.75
N SER A 216 -6.50 5.35 31.65
CA SER A 216 -6.81 5.55 33.08
C SER A 216 -5.81 6.47 33.81
N THR A 217 -4.65 6.74 33.22
CA THR A 217 -3.63 7.66 33.74
C THR A 217 -3.76 9.08 33.16
N GLY A 218 -4.72 9.29 32.27
CA GLY A 218 -4.94 10.57 31.58
C GLY A 218 -4.02 10.81 30.39
N LYS A 219 -3.21 9.82 29.98
CA LYS A 219 -2.36 9.91 28.78
C LYS A 219 -3.15 9.54 27.53
N LEU A 220 -2.76 10.08 26.37
CA LEU A 220 -3.42 9.75 25.10
C LEU A 220 -3.37 8.25 24.83
N ASN A 221 -4.53 7.67 24.53
CA ASN A 221 -4.66 6.27 24.14
C ASN A 221 -5.00 6.18 22.65
N ILE A 222 -3.96 5.94 21.85
CA ILE A 222 -4.04 5.86 20.39
C ILE A 222 -3.92 4.41 19.89
N ALA A 223 -4.15 3.41 20.74
CA ALA A 223 -4.04 2.01 20.35
C ALA A 223 -5.20 1.60 19.44
N GLY A 224 -4.97 0.64 18.54
CA GLY A 224 -6.04 0.05 17.72
C GLY A 224 -7.09 -0.73 18.52
N SER A 225 -6.92 -0.90 19.84
CA SER A 225 -7.98 -1.40 20.73
C SER A 225 -9.08 -0.35 21.00
N VAL A 226 -8.83 0.93 20.72
CA VAL A 226 -9.79 2.04 20.85
C VAL A 226 -10.60 2.20 19.56
N LEU A 227 -11.93 2.15 19.65
CA LEU A 227 -12.83 2.17 18.47
C LEU A 227 -12.68 3.45 17.65
N GLU A 228 -12.62 4.60 18.31
CA GLU A 228 -12.50 5.91 17.66
C GLU A 228 -11.22 6.02 16.83
N ILE A 229 -10.13 5.39 17.28
CA ILE A 229 -8.87 5.31 16.54
C ILE A 229 -9.02 4.42 15.32
N ARG A 230 -9.65 3.24 15.46
CA ARG A 230 -9.89 2.34 14.31
C ARG A 230 -10.73 3.00 13.22
N LEU A 231 -11.78 3.72 13.62
CA LEU A 231 -12.66 4.43 12.69
C LEU A 231 -11.93 5.58 12.00
N ALA A 232 -11.14 6.36 12.75
CA ALA A 232 -10.32 7.43 12.18
C ALA A 232 -9.31 6.89 11.15
N ASP A 233 -8.59 5.82 11.50
CA ASP A 233 -7.62 5.17 10.63
C ASP A 233 -8.28 4.71 9.32
N ILE A 234 -9.46 4.05 9.40
CA ILE A 234 -10.23 3.64 8.21
C ILE A 234 -10.62 4.86 7.36
N ILE A 235 -11.12 5.93 7.96
CA ILE A 235 -11.58 7.12 7.23
C ILE A 235 -10.41 7.80 6.51
N ILE A 236 -9.26 7.92 7.17
CA ILE A 236 -8.04 8.51 6.60
C ILE A 236 -7.56 7.65 5.42
N THR A 237 -7.37 6.35 5.65
CA THR A 237 -6.93 5.42 4.59
C THR A 237 -7.90 5.42 3.42
N TRP A 238 -9.21 5.34 3.69
CA TRP A 238 -10.22 5.28 2.64
C TRP A 238 -10.21 6.52 1.76
N ASN A 239 -10.14 7.72 2.36
CA ASN A 239 -10.12 8.96 1.58
C ASN A 239 -8.85 9.11 0.74
N ILE A 240 -7.68 8.78 1.29
CA ILE A 240 -6.42 8.84 0.54
C ILE A 240 -6.48 7.91 -0.68
N LEU A 241 -6.99 6.68 -0.50
CA LEU A 241 -7.10 5.71 -1.58
C LEU A 241 -8.22 6.09 -2.58
N LYS A 242 -9.40 6.48 -2.10
CA LYS A 242 -10.54 6.92 -2.94
C LYS A 242 -10.15 8.08 -3.85
N HIS A 243 -9.28 8.97 -3.38
CA HIS A 243 -8.88 10.17 -4.12
C HIS A 243 -7.51 10.08 -4.77
N GLY A 244 -6.69 9.06 -4.48
CA GLY A 244 -5.29 9.00 -4.92
C GLY A 244 -4.83 7.68 -5.53
N PHE A 245 -5.58 6.58 -5.40
CA PHE A 245 -5.16 5.27 -5.90
C PHE A 245 -5.38 5.13 -7.41
N PRO A 246 -4.33 4.92 -8.23
CA PRO A 246 -4.46 4.94 -9.68
C PRO A 246 -5.04 3.68 -10.32
N TYR A 247 -5.10 2.56 -9.58
CA TYR A 247 -5.51 1.26 -10.13
C TYR A 247 -6.95 0.86 -9.73
N TRP A 248 -7.86 1.83 -9.54
CA TRP A 248 -9.27 1.52 -9.24
C TRP A 248 -9.96 0.64 -10.28
N LYS A 249 -9.52 0.66 -11.55
CA LYS A 249 -10.03 -0.24 -12.60
C LYS A 249 -9.68 -1.71 -12.37
N ASP A 250 -8.64 -1.98 -11.59
CA ASP A 250 -8.14 -3.32 -11.27
C ASP A 250 -8.53 -3.79 -9.86
N ALA A 251 -9.22 -2.93 -9.10
CA ALA A 251 -9.78 -3.28 -7.81
C ALA A 251 -11.00 -4.21 -7.98
N SER A 252 -11.08 -5.22 -7.12
CA SER A 252 -12.17 -6.21 -7.11
C SER A 252 -13.42 -5.77 -6.34
N GLN A 253 -13.34 -4.67 -5.60
CA GLN A 253 -14.47 -4.09 -4.87
C GLN A 253 -14.49 -2.57 -5.04
N SER A 254 -15.69 -2.00 -4.99
CA SER A 254 -15.86 -0.55 -4.98
C SER A 254 -15.28 0.08 -3.70
N PRO A 255 -14.86 1.36 -3.74
CA PRO A 255 -14.48 2.08 -2.53
C PRO A 255 -15.54 2.00 -1.42
N GLU A 256 -16.83 2.12 -1.78
CA GLU A 256 -17.94 2.11 -0.84
C GLU A 256 -18.11 0.73 -0.16
N THR A 257 -17.94 -0.36 -0.92
CA THR A 257 -17.95 -1.73 -0.37
C THR A 257 -16.78 -1.95 0.60
N ILE A 258 -15.59 -1.45 0.26
CA ILE A 258 -14.41 -1.53 1.14
C ILE A 258 -14.69 -0.79 2.46
N LEU A 259 -15.21 0.44 2.39
CA LEU A 259 -15.55 1.24 3.58
C LEU A 259 -16.55 0.52 4.50
N HIS A 260 -17.64 0.01 3.92
CA HIS A 260 -18.67 -0.75 4.64
C HIS A 260 -18.04 -1.93 5.40
N ASN A 261 -17.30 -2.79 4.69
CA ASN A 261 -16.68 -3.97 5.27
C ASN A 261 -15.69 -3.60 6.38
N SER A 262 -14.88 -2.56 6.18
CA SER A 262 -13.92 -2.09 7.17
C SER A 262 -14.61 -1.59 8.44
N PHE A 263 -15.71 -0.84 8.34
CA PHE A 263 -16.46 -0.40 9.52
C PHE A 263 -17.10 -1.56 10.27
N VAL A 264 -17.74 -2.50 9.55
CA VAL A 264 -18.33 -3.70 10.18
C VAL A 264 -17.29 -4.46 11.00
N LYS A 265 -16.08 -4.65 10.45
CA LYS A 265 -15.00 -5.33 11.17
C LYS A 265 -14.43 -4.51 12.32
N ALA A 266 -14.23 -3.20 12.16
CA ALA A 266 -13.69 -2.36 13.22
C ALA A 266 -14.55 -2.36 14.51
N PHE A 267 -15.86 -2.53 14.40
CA PHE A 267 -16.72 -2.70 15.59
C PHE A 267 -16.55 -4.05 16.29
N GLN A 268 -16.10 -5.09 15.56
CA GLN A 268 -15.83 -6.43 16.08
C GLN A 268 -14.42 -6.58 16.65
N ASP A 269 -13.47 -5.77 16.18
CA ASP A 269 -12.07 -5.80 16.58
C ASP A 269 -11.90 -5.42 18.06
N LYS A 270 -11.08 -6.18 18.79
CA LYS A 270 -10.84 -5.99 20.24
C LYS A 270 -9.42 -5.55 20.54
N THR A 271 -8.48 -5.92 19.68
CA THR A 271 -7.04 -5.68 19.87
C THR A 271 -6.45 -4.92 18.68
N ALA A 272 -5.27 -4.34 18.88
CA ALA A 272 -4.51 -3.75 17.78
C ALA A 272 -4.22 -4.77 16.65
N HIS A 273 -4.02 -6.04 17.00
CA HIS A 273 -3.80 -7.10 16.01
C HIS A 273 -5.06 -7.44 15.18
N ASP A 274 -6.25 -7.43 15.81
CA ASP A 274 -7.51 -7.63 15.06
C ASP A 274 -7.69 -6.52 14.04
N PHE A 275 -7.48 -5.27 14.48
CA PHE A 275 -7.58 -4.12 13.58
C PHE A 275 -6.52 -4.11 12.49
N PHE A 276 -5.30 -4.56 12.77
CA PHE A 276 -4.28 -4.75 11.75
C PHE A 276 -4.76 -5.70 10.64
N ASN A 277 -5.46 -6.78 11.00
CA ASN A 277 -6.05 -7.69 10.03
C ASN A 277 -7.21 -7.04 9.27
N THR A 278 -8.00 -6.16 9.90
CA THR A 278 -9.01 -5.34 9.23
C THR A 278 -8.40 -4.41 8.17
N LEU A 279 -7.28 -3.74 8.48
CA LEU A 279 -6.56 -2.93 7.48
C LEU A 279 -5.99 -3.78 6.33
N LYS A 280 -5.48 -4.99 6.61
CA LYS A 280 -5.07 -5.92 5.54
C LYS A 280 -6.23 -6.31 4.63
N LEU A 281 -7.40 -6.59 5.21
CA LEU A 281 -8.61 -6.90 4.44
C LEU A 281 -9.15 -5.70 3.66
N MET A 282 -8.87 -4.47 4.12
CA MET A 282 -9.12 -3.25 3.36
C MET A 282 -8.20 -3.14 2.13
N ALA A 283 -6.95 -3.59 2.24
CA ALA A 283 -5.97 -3.57 1.16
C ALA A 283 -6.23 -4.64 0.08
N VAL A 284 -6.69 -5.83 0.48
CA VAL A 284 -6.81 -7.01 -0.40
C VAL A 284 -7.61 -6.74 -1.68
N PRO A 285 -8.78 -6.07 -1.65
CA PRO A 285 -9.54 -5.82 -2.87
C PRO A 285 -8.85 -4.90 -3.88
N LEU A 286 -7.86 -4.11 -3.45
CA LEU A 286 -7.15 -3.14 -4.29
C LEU A 286 -6.07 -3.80 -5.16
N ASN A 287 -5.74 -5.06 -4.89
CA ASN A 287 -4.76 -5.88 -5.63
C ASN A 287 -3.37 -5.22 -5.79
N ASP A 288 -2.93 -4.42 -4.84
CA ASP A 288 -1.62 -3.74 -4.91
C ASP A 288 -0.56 -4.44 -4.05
N GLY A 289 0.49 -4.96 -4.69
CA GLY A 289 1.57 -5.67 -4.01
C GLY A 289 2.42 -4.78 -3.08
N HIS A 290 2.38 -3.45 -3.25
CA HIS A 290 3.08 -2.50 -2.37
C HIS A 290 2.36 -2.28 -1.05
N MET A 291 1.13 -2.76 -0.87
CA MET A 291 0.37 -2.65 0.38
C MET A 291 0.88 -3.62 1.45
N LEU A 292 2.14 -3.45 1.82
CA LEU A 292 2.88 -4.17 2.84
C LEU A 292 2.70 -3.48 4.19
N LEU A 293 1.52 -3.66 4.78
CA LEU A 293 1.15 -3.00 6.03
C LEU A 293 2.08 -3.35 7.19
N ALA A 294 2.29 -2.40 8.09
CA ALA A 294 3.04 -2.59 9.34
C ALA A 294 2.34 -1.92 10.53
N LEU A 295 2.63 -2.40 11.74
CA LEU A 295 2.25 -1.77 13.00
C LEU A 295 3.53 -1.31 13.70
N ASN A 296 3.71 0.00 13.87
CA ASN A 296 4.88 0.59 14.49
C ASN A 296 4.67 0.79 16.01
N ASP A 297 4.29 -0.30 16.70
CA ASP A 297 4.20 -0.33 18.15
C ASP A 297 4.76 -1.65 18.68
N LYS A 298 5.97 -1.59 19.26
CA LYS A 298 6.69 -2.77 19.76
C LYS A 298 5.91 -3.55 20.83
N ASN A 299 5.03 -2.88 21.58
CA ASN A 299 4.25 -3.52 22.63
C ASN A 299 3.03 -4.29 22.07
N GLU A 300 2.59 -3.94 20.87
CA GLU A 300 1.41 -4.52 20.21
C GLU A 300 1.77 -5.49 19.06
N ILE A 301 3.01 -5.47 18.60
CA ILE A 301 3.50 -6.40 17.57
C ILE A 301 3.42 -7.82 18.10
N LYS A 302 2.52 -8.60 17.49
CA LYS A 302 2.42 -10.05 17.63
C LYS A 302 2.88 -10.70 16.33
N ASN A 303 3.32 -11.95 16.40
CA ASN A 303 3.72 -12.75 15.25
C ASN A 303 4.97 -12.26 14.48
N ASN A 304 5.99 -11.82 15.20
CA ASN A 304 7.25 -11.30 14.65
C ASN A 304 8.40 -12.34 14.63
N PHE A 305 8.10 -13.63 14.80
CA PHE A 305 9.06 -14.71 14.66
C PHE A 305 8.54 -15.78 13.70
N SER A 306 9.43 -16.57 13.13
CA SER A 306 9.15 -17.63 12.19
C SER A 306 10.01 -18.86 12.49
N VAL A 307 9.60 -20.00 11.96
CA VAL A 307 10.46 -21.20 11.92
C VAL A 307 11.63 -20.90 10.96
N PRO A 308 12.89 -21.26 11.27
CA PRO A 308 14.06 -20.97 10.44
C PRO A 308 14.15 -21.86 9.18
N LEU A 309 13.10 -21.81 8.35
CA LEU A 309 12.99 -22.48 7.06
C LEU A 309 12.67 -21.46 5.96
N ILE A 310 13.05 -21.78 4.72
CA ILE A 310 12.48 -21.15 3.54
C ILE A 310 11.59 -22.19 2.86
N LEU A 311 10.35 -21.81 2.58
CA LEU A 311 9.40 -22.64 1.86
C LEU A 311 9.21 -22.11 0.44
N VAL A 312 9.00 -23.01 -0.50
CA VAL A 312 8.64 -22.71 -1.89
C VAL A 312 7.51 -23.63 -2.32
N LYS A 313 6.81 -23.29 -3.39
CA LYS A 313 5.91 -24.21 -4.08
C LYS A 313 6.66 -24.92 -5.20
N ALA A 314 6.60 -26.25 -5.21
CA ALA A 314 7.14 -27.09 -6.26
C ALA A 314 6.17 -28.24 -6.50
N GLU A 315 5.79 -28.48 -7.77
CA GLU A 315 4.86 -29.57 -8.16
C GLU A 315 3.55 -29.54 -7.33
N ASP A 316 2.98 -28.35 -7.14
CA ASP A 316 1.77 -28.09 -6.34
C ASP A 316 1.84 -28.49 -4.86
N LYS A 317 3.05 -28.65 -4.32
CA LYS A 317 3.33 -28.91 -2.90
C LYS A 317 4.09 -27.76 -2.27
N VAL A 318 3.90 -27.56 -0.97
CA VAL A 318 4.77 -26.71 -0.14
C VAL A 318 5.99 -27.53 0.25
N VAL A 319 7.18 -27.03 -0.09
CA VAL A 319 8.43 -27.79 -0.01
C VAL A 319 9.51 -26.95 0.65
N VAL A 320 10.38 -27.59 1.43
CA VAL A 320 11.54 -26.94 2.06
C VAL A 320 12.58 -26.59 0.99
N LYS A 321 12.77 -25.29 0.74
CA LYS A 321 13.80 -24.76 -0.14
C LYS A 321 15.15 -24.62 0.56
N ASP A 322 15.14 -24.13 1.80
CA ASP A 322 16.37 -23.87 2.56
C ASP A 322 16.14 -23.99 4.07
N ILE A 323 17.21 -24.25 4.81
CA ILE A 323 17.19 -24.48 6.26
C ILE A 323 18.20 -23.53 6.91
N LEU A 324 17.71 -22.57 7.68
CA LEU A 324 18.48 -21.44 8.19
C LEU A 324 19.11 -21.69 9.55
N ASP A 325 18.70 -22.77 10.22
CA ASP A 325 19.28 -23.25 11.48
C ASP A 325 19.90 -24.64 11.25
N GLU A 326 21.21 -24.75 11.47
CA GLU A 326 21.96 -26.01 11.34
C GLU A 326 21.39 -27.14 12.21
N ASN A 327 20.81 -26.81 13.37
CA ASN A 327 20.22 -27.83 14.24
C ASN A 327 18.96 -28.46 13.63
N LEU A 328 18.19 -27.72 12.84
CA LEU A 328 17.00 -28.26 12.17
C LEU A 328 17.34 -29.28 11.08
N LYS A 329 18.56 -29.25 10.52
CA LYS A 329 19.01 -30.20 9.50
C LYS A 329 19.07 -31.65 10.00
N LYS A 330 19.04 -31.87 11.32
CA LYS A 330 18.92 -33.21 11.93
C LYS A 330 17.52 -33.80 11.78
N THR A 331 16.52 -32.96 11.54
CA THR A 331 15.10 -33.34 11.54
C THR A 331 14.44 -33.10 10.19
N ILE A 332 14.91 -32.12 9.41
CA ILE A 332 14.35 -31.68 8.13
C ILE A 332 15.44 -31.63 7.07
N ASN A 333 15.08 -31.98 5.83
CA ASN A 333 15.97 -31.93 4.68
C ASN A 333 15.44 -30.99 3.59
N TYR A 334 16.35 -30.54 2.74
CA TYR A 334 15.99 -29.87 1.49
C TYR A 334 15.07 -30.76 0.65
N GLY A 335 14.02 -30.18 0.07
CA GLY A 335 13.05 -30.91 -0.74
C GLY A 335 12.06 -31.77 0.06
N ASP A 336 12.07 -31.71 1.39
CA ASP A 336 11.01 -32.32 2.21
C ASP A 336 9.66 -31.62 1.92
N ILE A 337 8.62 -32.42 1.73
CA ILE A 337 7.25 -31.93 1.46
C ILE A 337 6.56 -31.67 2.80
N ILE A 338 5.97 -30.49 2.96
CA ILE A 338 5.12 -30.15 4.10
C ILE A 338 3.68 -30.51 3.72
N ASP A 339 3.11 -31.54 4.36
CA ASP A 339 1.74 -31.97 4.14
C ASP A 339 0.74 -31.10 4.94
N SER A 340 1.12 -30.69 6.17
CA SER A 340 0.24 -29.91 7.05
C SER A 340 1.01 -28.90 7.91
N ILE A 341 0.33 -27.80 8.24
CA ILE A 341 0.84 -26.70 9.07
C ILE A 341 -0.20 -26.40 10.14
N GLY A 342 0.14 -26.70 11.40
CA GLY A 342 -0.84 -26.69 12.49
C GLY A 342 -1.98 -27.67 12.19
N ASN A 343 -3.20 -27.14 12.10
CA ASN A 343 -4.43 -27.92 11.90
C ASN A 343 -4.91 -27.96 10.44
N TYR A 344 -4.19 -27.33 9.51
CA TYR A 344 -4.58 -27.24 8.10
C TYR A 344 -3.61 -28.05 7.25
N SER A 345 -4.06 -28.55 6.09
CA SER A 345 -3.11 -28.97 5.06
C SER A 345 -2.25 -27.77 4.63
N ALA A 346 -1.04 -28.01 4.12
CA ALA A 346 -0.14 -26.92 3.79
C ALA A 346 -0.72 -25.98 2.70
N ASN A 347 -1.44 -26.54 1.72
CA ASN A 347 -2.11 -25.74 0.68
C ASN A 347 -3.29 -24.93 1.24
N GLU A 348 -4.08 -25.47 2.16
CA GLU A 348 -5.14 -24.70 2.84
C GLU A 348 -4.55 -23.58 3.69
N ALA A 349 -3.46 -23.85 4.43
CA ALA A 349 -2.76 -22.84 5.22
C ALA A 349 -2.24 -21.69 4.33
N LEU A 350 -1.67 -22.03 3.17
CA LEU A 350 -1.21 -21.07 2.17
C LEU A 350 -2.36 -20.19 1.68
N GLN A 351 -3.46 -20.79 1.22
CA GLN A 351 -4.65 -20.07 0.76
C GLN A 351 -5.27 -19.17 1.84
N LEU A 352 -5.28 -19.63 3.09
CA LEU A 352 -5.75 -18.82 4.22
C LEU A 352 -4.86 -17.60 4.48
N LYS A 353 -3.55 -17.70 4.23
CA LYS A 353 -2.63 -16.55 4.32
C LYS A 353 -2.82 -15.58 3.16
N GLU A 354 -2.98 -16.06 1.94
CA GLU A 354 -3.20 -15.24 0.75
C GLU A 354 -4.43 -14.31 0.87
N LYS A 355 -5.46 -14.71 1.63
CA LYS A 355 -6.65 -13.88 1.91
C LYS A 355 -6.35 -12.55 2.60
N TYR A 356 -5.16 -12.37 3.17
CA TYR A 356 -4.73 -11.14 3.85
C TYR A 356 -3.62 -10.41 3.10
N ILE A 357 -3.34 -10.78 1.85
CA ILE A 357 -2.26 -10.22 1.03
C ILE A 357 -2.87 -9.60 -0.22
N SER A 358 -2.51 -8.34 -0.49
CA SER A 358 -2.89 -7.63 -1.71
C SER A 358 -1.80 -7.80 -2.77
N GLY A 359 -2.19 -7.84 -4.06
CA GLY A 359 -1.26 -7.99 -5.19
C GLY A 359 -1.73 -8.95 -6.28
N SER A 360 -0.81 -9.32 -7.16
CA SER A 360 -0.98 -10.40 -8.14
C SER A 360 -1.03 -11.79 -7.49
N ALA A 361 -1.45 -12.81 -8.24
CA ALA A 361 -1.49 -14.18 -7.72
C ALA A 361 -0.09 -14.68 -7.32
N GLN A 362 0.91 -14.47 -8.17
CA GLN A 362 2.30 -14.87 -7.91
C GLN A 362 2.92 -14.12 -6.73
N TRP A 363 2.59 -12.83 -6.55
CA TRP A 363 3.04 -12.08 -5.38
C TRP A 363 2.39 -12.59 -4.09
N LYS A 364 1.08 -12.86 -4.11
CA LYS A 364 0.36 -13.42 -2.95
C LYS A 364 0.96 -14.76 -2.54
N GLU A 365 1.23 -15.65 -3.49
CA GLU A 365 1.84 -16.96 -3.21
C GLU A 365 3.23 -16.80 -2.59
N TYR A 366 4.11 -15.99 -3.19
CA TYR A 366 5.44 -15.70 -2.66
C TYR A 366 5.38 -15.14 -1.22
N LYS A 367 4.54 -14.13 -0.98
CA LYS A 367 4.39 -13.50 0.32
C LYS A 367 3.76 -14.41 1.36
N ALA A 368 2.82 -15.25 0.95
CA ALA A 368 2.18 -16.21 1.83
C ALA A 368 3.18 -17.31 2.23
N LEU A 369 3.97 -17.85 1.30
CA LEU A 369 5.05 -18.80 1.59
C LEU A 369 6.09 -18.23 2.54
N LEU A 370 6.51 -16.97 2.32
CA LEU A 370 7.49 -16.28 3.17
C LEU A 370 7.03 -16.13 4.63
N THR A 371 5.73 -15.95 4.85
CA THR A 371 5.14 -15.66 6.18
C THR A 371 4.34 -16.84 6.74
N LEU A 372 4.40 -18.00 6.07
CA LEU A 372 3.53 -19.14 6.35
C LEU A 372 3.75 -19.72 7.76
N THR A 373 4.99 -19.61 8.24
CA THR A 373 5.43 -20.11 9.53
C THR A 373 5.48 -19.04 10.62
N ASP A 374 5.04 -17.82 10.35
CA ASP A 374 5.10 -16.72 11.31
C ASP A 374 4.18 -16.95 12.52
N GLY A 375 4.57 -16.40 13.67
CA GLY A 375 3.88 -16.53 14.95
C GLY A 375 4.68 -15.91 16.10
N SER A 376 4.16 -15.98 17.31
CA SER A 376 4.83 -15.41 18.49
C SER A 376 6.21 -16.04 18.71
N GLY A 377 7.16 -15.24 19.22
CA GLY A 377 8.49 -15.73 19.62
C GLY A 377 8.38 -16.87 20.62
N ASP A 378 9.30 -17.84 20.50
CA ASP A 378 9.39 -19.06 21.32
C ASP A 378 8.17 -19.97 21.31
N SER A 379 7.14 -19.65 20.51
CA SER A 379 6.02 -20.55 20.28
C SER A 379 6.41 -21.71 19.36
N VAL A 380 5.68 -22.81 19.49
CA VAL A 380 5.88 -24.02 18.69
C VAL A 380 4.84 -24.08 17.58
N LEU A 381 5.28 -24.45 16.38
CA LEU A 381 4.46 -24.78 15.23
C LEU A 381 4.62 -26.27 14.90
N ARG A 382 3.51 -27.01 14.88
CA ARG A 382 3.51 -28.41 14.45
C ARG A 382 3.43 -28.50 12.93
N LEU A 383 4.39 -29.16 12.30
CA LEU A 383 4.40 -29.49 10.88
C LEU A 383 4.25 -30.99 10.68
N SER A 384 3.51 -31.42 9.66
CA SER A 384 3.57 -32.79 9.16
C SER A 384 4.43 -32.82 7.90
N VAL A 385 5.52 -33.58 7.94
CA VAL A 385 6.57 -33.61 6.92
C VAL A 385 6.61 -34.99 6.28
N ARG A 386 6.48 -35.05 4.97
CA ARG A 386 6.47 -36.29 4.20
C ARG A 386 7.89 -36.67 3.80
N LYS A 387 8.32 -37.86 4.21
CA LYS A 387 9.62 -38.47 3.91
C LYS A 387 9.41 -39.77 3.14
N GLY A 388 9.40 -39.68 1.81
CA GLY A 388 9.01 -40.81 0.96
C GLY A 388 7.54 -41.18 1.18
N HIS A 389 7.28 -42.42 1.61
CA HIS A 389 5.93 -42.92 1.88
C HIS A 389 5.43 -42.67 3.32
N THR A 390 6.27 -42.16 4.21
CA THR A 390 5.90 -41.90 5.60
C THR A 390 5.66 -40.40 5.84
N VAL A 391 4.83 -40.11 6.84
CA VAL A 391 4.57 -38.74 7.31
C VAL A 391 4.99 -38.65 8.77
N GLN A 392 5.91 -37.74 9.07
CA GLN A 392 6.41 -37.46 10.41
C GLN A 392 5.83 -36.15 10.92
N LYS A 393 5.28 -36.14 12.14
CA LYS A 393 4.89 -34.91 12.83
C LYS A 393 6.09 -34.36 13.59
N THR A 394 6.39 -33.08 13.42
CA THR A 394 7.52 -32.40 14.06
C THR A 394 7.07 -31.07 14.63
N ASP A 395 7.38 -30.86 15.89
CA ASP A 395 7.18 -29.59 16.58
C ASP A 395 8.41 -28.70 16.36
N MET A 396 8.21 -27.51 15.80
CA MET A 396 9.27 -26.57 15.44
C MET A 396 9.12 -25.24 16.16
N SER A 397 10.17 -24.78 16.81
CA SER A 397 10.19 -23.49 17.49
C SER A 397 10.32 -22.33 16.50
N ARG A 398 9.61 -21.24 16.77
CA ARG A 398 9.76 -19.97 16.05
C ARG A 398 10.86 -19.12 16.68
N THR A 399 12.09 -19.28 16.19
CA THR A 399 13.30 -18.68 16.77
C THR A 399 13.90 -17.57 15.92
N MET A 400 13.50 -17.46 14.65
CA MET A 400 14.04 -16.46 13.73
C MET A 400 13.11 -15.25 13.64
N PRO A 401 13.59 -13.99 13.68
CA PRO A 401 12.76 -12.84 13.40
C PRO A 401 12.06 -12.97 12.03
N ALA A 402 10.75 -12.72 12.01
CA ALA A 402 9.97 -12.70 10.78
C ALA A 402 10.47 -11.56 9.87
N THR A 403 10.46 -11.80 8.56
CA THR A 403 10.88 -10.81 7.56
C THR A 403 9.76 -10.55 6.56
N ASN A 404 9.67 -9.29 6.13
CA ASN A 404 8.72 -8.87 5.11
C ASN A 404 9.27 -9.05 3.69
N TYR A 405 10.53 -9.45 3.52
CA TYR A 405 11.11 -9.62 2.20
C TYR A 405 12.28 -10.60 2.23
N ARG A 406 12.42 -11.39 1.15
CA ARG A 406 13.57 -12.24 0.87
C ARG A 406 13.73 -12.43 -0.64
N ALA A 407 14.90 -12.08 -1.18
CA ALA A 407 15.20 -12.30 -2.59
C ALA A 407 15.07 -13.80 -2.94
N GLY A 408 14.54 -14.09 -4.12
CA GLY A 408 14.49 -15.43 -4.69
C GLY A 408 15.85 -16.09 -4.86
N SER A 409 16.89 -15.29 -5.11
CA SER A 409 18.30 -15.72 -5.18
C SER A 409 18.90 -16.09 -3.81
N PHE A 410 18.19 -15.84 -2.69
CA PHE A 410 18.69 -16.16 -1.36
C PHE A 410 18.90 -17.69 -1.20
N SER A 411 20.07 -18.04 -0.69
CA SER A 411 20.49 -19.39 -0.33
C SER A 411 21.52 -19.32 0.80
N THR A 412 21.52 -20.29 1.72
CA THR A 412 22.60 -20.51 2.70
C THR A 412 23.95 -20.84 2.04
N LYS A 413 23.93 -21.29 0.78
CA LYS A 413 25.10 -21.48 -0.09
C LYS A 413 24.94 -20.66 -1.37
N PRO A 414 25.18 -19.34 -1.32
CA PRO A 414 24.94 -18.47 -2.46
C PRO A 414 25.99 -18.65 -3.56
N VAL A 415 25.59 -18.34 -4.80
CA VAL A 415 26.53 -18.16 -5.93
C VAL A 415 27.02 -16.71 -5.91
N GLU A 416 28.34 -16.54 -5.88
CA GLU A 416 28.99 -15.23 -5.89
C GLU A 416 29.09 -14.66 -7.30
N SER A 417 29.00 -13.33 -7.42
CA SER A 417 29.20 -12.65 -8.70
C SER A 417 30.63 -12.83 -9.21
N GLY A 418 30.78 -13.17 -10.49
CA GLY A 418 32.08 -13.46 -11.09
C GLY A 418 32.00 -14.37 -12.31
N TRP A 419 33.15 -14.93 -12.70
CA TRP A 419 33.22 -15.91 -13.78
C TRP A 419 32.74 -17.27 -13.27
N LEU A 420 31.64 -17.79 -13.81
CA LEU A 420 31.16 -19.14 -13.49
C LEU A 420 31.91 -20.22 -14.28
N LYS A 421 32.29 -19.88 -15.52
CA LYS A 421 33.07 -20.69 -16.45
C LYS A 421 33.89 -19.74 -17.33
N ASP A 422 34.81 -20.30 -18.13
CA ASP A 422 35.50 -19.50 -19.14
C ASP A 422 34.48 -18.75 -20.01
N LYS A 423 34.64 -17.43 -20.10
CA LYS A 423 33.79 -16.50 -20.85
C LYS A 423 32.30 -16.44 -20.46
N LEU A 424 31.89 -17.00 -19.32
CA LEU A 424 30.55 -16.86 -18.74
C LEU A 424 30.59 -16.08 -17.44
N TYR A 425 30.08 -14.84 -17.46
CA TYR A 425 30.02 -13.97 -16.29
C TYR A 425 28.63 -13.99 -15.64
N TYR A 426 28.59 -14.03 -14.31
CA TYR A 426 27.38 -13.95 -13.51
C TYR A 426 27.43 -12.73 -12.58
N LEU A 427 26.33 -11.98 -12.52
CA LEU A 427 26.16 -10.84 -11.63
C LEU A 427 24.82 -10.93 -10.91
N ASN A 428 24.85 -10.97 -9.58
CA ASN A 428 23.64 -10.91 -8.77
C ASN A 428 23.37 -9.48 -8.30
N LEU A 429 22.45 -8.78 -8.97
CA LEU A 429 22.12 -7.40 -8.64
C LEU A 429 21.34 -7.25 -7.32
N THR A 430 20.81 -8.35 -6.77
CA THR A 430 20.16 -8.34 -5.45
C THR A 430 21.15 -8.43 -4.29
N LYS A 431 22.44 -8.57 -4.59
CA LYS A 431 23.53 -8.60 -3.60
C LYS A 431 24.61 -7.57 -3.90
N ASP A 432 24.95 -7.41 -5.17
CA ASP A 432 26.05 -6.56 -5.61
C ASP A 432 25.52 -5.36 -6.39
N SER A 433 26.12 -4.20 -6.14
CA SER A 433 25.92 -3.02 -6.97
C SER A 433 26.58 -3.20 -8.34
N LEU A 434 25.99 -2.61 -9.39
CA LEU A 434 26.65 -2.54 -10.67
C LEU A 434 27.85 -1.58 -10.59
N THR A 435 29.03 -2.05 -11.01
CA THR A 435 30.29 -1.29 -10.99
C THR A 435 30.97 -1.31 -12.36
N ASN A 436 31.86 -0.34 -12.62
CA ASN A 436 32.68 -0.33 -13.83
C ASN A 436 33.53 -1.60 -13.96
N THR A 437 33.95 -2.20 -12.85
CA THR A 437 34.67 -3.48 -12.86
C THR A 437 33.80 -4.62 -13.39
N HIS A 438 32.53 -4.69 -12.99
CA HIS A 438 31.60 -5.67 -13.55
C HIS A 438 31.37 -5.42 -15.03
N ILE A 439 31.11 -4.17 -15.43
CA ILE A 439 30.92 -3.79 -16.84
C ILE A 439 32.13 -4.19 -17.70
N ASN A 440 33.35 -3.88 -17.25
CA ASN A 440 34.58 -4.21 -17.97
C ASN A 440 34.83 -5.72 -18.08
N LYS A 441 34.44 -6.52 -17.09
CA LYS A 441 34.54 -7.99 -17.17
C LYS A 441 33.45 -8.57 -18.07
N MET A 442 32.22 -8.07 -17.95
CA MET A 442 31.10 -8.51 -18.78
C MET A 442 31.32 -8.17 -20.26
N SER A 443 31.98 -7.06 -20.58
CA SER A 443 32.27 -6.70 -21.98
C SER A 443 33.25 -7.66 -22.67
N THR A 444 34.05 -8.42 -21.92
CA THR A 444 34.94 -9.47 -22.45
C THR A 444 34.31 -10.86 -22.47
N ALA A 445 33.14 -11.05 -21.85
CA ALA A 445 32.44 -12.32 -21.79
C ALA A 445 31.83 -12.70 -23.16
N GLU A 446 31.59 -13.99 -23.40
CA GLU A 446 30.75 -14.46 -24.52
C GLU A 446 29.28 -14.57 -24.11
N SER A 447 29.03 -14.80 -22.82
CA SER A 447 27.69 -14.83 -22.25
C SER A 447 27.66 -14.23 -20.84
N ILE A 448 26.53 -13.61 -20.51
CA ILE A 448 26.31 -12.94 -19.23
C ILE A 448 25.00 -13.46 -18.63
N ILE A 449 24.99 -13.73 -17.33
CA ILE A 449 23.78 -14.01 -16.55
C ILE A 449 23.64 -12.92 -15.48
N ILE A 450 22.49 -12.24 -15.47
CA ILE A 450 22.15 -11.22 -14.48
C ILE A 450 21.03 -11.78 -13.60
N ASP A 451 21.28 -11.96 -12.31
CA ASP A 451 20.24 -12.38 -11.37
C ASP A 451 19.47 -11.18 -10.83
N LEU A 452 18.18 -11.17 -11.15
CA LEU A 452 17.18 -10.21 -10.68
C LEU A 452 16.02 -10.94 -9.99
N ARG A 453 16.24 -12.13 -9.41
CA ARG A 453 15.29 -12.79 -8.50
C ARG A 453 15.27 -12.06 -7.16
N GLY A 454 14.76 -10.83 -7.19
CA GLY A 454 14.67 -9.90 -6.09
C GLY A 454 14.88 -8.44 -6.50
N TYR A 455 14.96 -7.56 -5.51
CA TYR A 455 15.16 -6.13 -5.64
C TYR A 455 16.65 -5.79 -5.76
N PRO A 456 17.07 -4.96 -6.74
CA PRO A 456 18.44 -4.48 -6.82
C PRO A 456 18.90 -3.74 -5.57
N THR A 457 20.18 -3.84 -5.20
CA THR A 457 20.69 -3.19 -3.99
C THR A 457 20.87 -1.67 -4.12
N THR A 458 21.01 -1.16 -5.34
CA THR A 458 21.34 0.25 -5.63
C THR A 458 20.77 0.71 -6.96
N ASP A 459 20.57 2.02 -7.10
CA ASP A 459 20.04 2.66 -8.31
C ASP A 459 21.03 2.67 -9.50
N SER A 460 22.28 2.23 -9.29
CA SER A 460 23.25 2.10 -10.39
C SER A 460 22.85 1.01 -11.40
N ALA A 461 21.90 0.14 -11.05
CA ALA A 461 21.39 -0.89 -11.95
C ALA A 461 20.71 -0.30 -13.21
N THR A 462 20.25 0.96 -13.18
CA THR A 462 19.71 1.65 -14.36
C THR A 462 20.77 1.78 -15.46
N ASN A 463 22.04 1.97 -15.06
CA ASN A 463 23.15 2.07 -16.01
C ASN A 463 23.36 0.78 -16.80
N LEU A 464 22.93 -0.38 -16.28
CA LEU A 464 22.96 -1.63 -17.03
C LEU A 464 22.19 -1.47 -18.35
N ILE A 465 20.98 -0.91 -18.30
CA ILE A 465 20.16 -0.70 -19.49
C ILE A 465 20.86 0.21 -20.50
N ALA A 466 21.51 1.28 -20.02
CA ALA A 466 22.28 2.20 -20.85
C ALA A 466 23.46 1.52 -21.58
N HIS A 467 24.08 0.50 -20.98
CA HIS A 467 25.10 -0.32 -21.66
C HIS A 467 24.52 -1.31 -22.69
N LEU A 468 23.22 -1.61 -22.62
CA LEU A 468 22.52 -2.57 -23.49
C LEU A 468 21.92 -1.91 -24.74
N ILE A 469 21.27 -0.75 -24.59
CA ILE A 469 20.55 -0.05 -25.67
C ILE A 469 21.50 0.58 -26.70
N ASP A 470 21.09 0.58 -27.98
CA ASP A 470 21.88 1.13 -29.10
C ASP A 470 21.46 2.50 -29.62
N LYS A 471 20.35 3.02 -29.10
CA LYS A 471 19.80 4.32 -29.43
C LYS A 471 19.20 4.95 -28.17
N PRO A 472 19.02 6.29 -28.16
CA PRO A 472 18.31 6.96 -27.08
C PRO A 472 16.93 6.35 -26.84
N GLU A 473 16.56 6.18 -25.58
CA GLU A 473 15.25 5.65 -25.15
C GLU A 473 14.45 6.77 -24.49
N ARG A 474 13.18 6.96 -24.87
CA ARG A 474 12.34 8.12 -24.51
C ARG A 474 10.89 7.78 -24.16
N THR A 475 10.58 6.51 -23.92
CA THR A 475 9.20 6.06 -23.67
C THR A 475 8.67 6.66 -22.37
N ARG A 476 7.40 7.08 -22.37
CA ARG A 476 6.72 7.68 -21.21
C ARG A 476 5.82 6.65 -20.52
N TRP A 477 6.44 5.77 -19.75
CA TRP A 477 5.79 4.61 -19.13
C TRP A 477 5.41 4.81 -17.65
N LEU A 478 5.91 5.88 -17.02
CA LEU A 478 5.56 6.33 -15.67
C LEU A 478 4.43 7.36 -15.75
N LYS A 479 3.35 7.18 -15.00
CA LYS A 479 2.17 8.06 -15.07
C LYS A 479 1.73 8.49 -13.67
N VAL A 480 2.04 9.74 -13.31
CA VAL A 480 1.62 10.32 -12.02
C VAL A 480 0.26 11.02 -12.21
N PRO A 481 -0.76 10.71 -11.39
CA PRO A 481 -2.09 11.31 -11.53
C PRO A 481 -2.09 12.82 -11.31
N GLU A 482 -2.76 13.57 -12.17
CA GLU A 482 -3.10 14.98 -11.98
C GLU A 482 -4.57 15.07 -11.51
N ILE A 483 -4.75 15.45 -10.24
CA ILE A 483 -6.03 15.38 -9.54
C ILE A 483 -6.44 16.78 -9.07
N ILE A 484 -7.63 17.22 -9.48
CA ILE A 484 -8.26 18.49 -9.06
C ILE A 484 -9.75 18.33 -8.73
N TYR A 485 -10.30 17.12 -8.90
CA TYR A 485 -11.68 16.77 -8.59
C TYR A 485 -11.71 15.60 -7.59
N PRO A 486 -12.73 15.51 -6.73
CA PRO A 486 -12.89 14.40 -5.80
C PRO A 486 -13.15 13.07 -6.52
N ASP A 487 -13.19 12.00 -5.72
CA ASP A 487 -13.55 10.64 -6.14
C ASP A 487 -12.69 10.00 -7.24
N TYR A 488 -11.50 10.55 -7.49
CA TYR A 488 -10.61 10.14 -8.60
C TYR A 488 -11.29 10.29 -9.98
N GLU A 489 -12.17 11.29 -10.10
CA GLU A 489 -12.87 11.60 -11.35
C GLU A 489 -12.05 12.55 -12.24
N LYS A 490 -12.20 12.40 -13.57
CA LYS A 490 -11.59 13.30 -14.57
C LYS A 490 -10.06 13.46 -14.43
N VAL A 491 -9.38 12.42 -13.94
CA VAL A 491 -7.94 12.38 -13.73
C VAL A 491 -7.20 12.40 -15.08
N THR A 492 -6.21 13.28 -15.17
CA THR A 492 -5.20 13.27 -16.24
C THR A 492 -3.87 12.76 -15.66
N TYR A 493 -2.83 12.63 -16.47
CA TYR A 493 -1.55 12.10 -16.00
C TYR A 493 -0.40 12.96 -16.51
N GLN A 494 0.55 13.23 -15.62
CA GLN A 494 1.90 13.59 -16.02
C GLN A 494 2.62 12.30 -16.40
N GLU A 495 3.11 12.22 -17.63
CA GLU A 495 3.80 11.05 -18.14
C GLU A 495 5.32 11.31 -18.19
N ASP A 496 6.10 10.32 -17.74
CA ASP A 496 7.55 10.41 -17.63
C ASP A 496 8.24 9.07 -17.99
N GLY A 497 9.55 9.13 -18.18
CA GLY A 497 10.43 8.01 -18.51
C GLY A 497 11.83 8.26 -17.96
N TRP A 498 12.77 7.34 -18.18
CA TRP A 498 14.14 7.50 -17.70
C TRP A 498 15.07 8.24 -18.66
N ASP A 499 14.62 8.52 -19.89
CA ASP A 499 15.36 9.29 -20.88
C ASP A 499 16.83 8.82 -21.05
N LEU A 500 17.01 7.53 -21.32
CA LEU A 500 18.32 6.88 -21.30
C LEU A 500 19.13 7.15 -22.58
N GLU A 501 20.44 7.25 -22.43
CA GLU A 501 21.41 7.31 -23.52
C GLU A 501 22.27 6.04 -23.57
N PRO A 502 22.63 5.53 -24.77
CA PRO A 502 23.63 4.48 -24.89
C PRO A 502 24.99 4.91 -24.33
N ILE A 503 25.61 4.07 -23.49
CA ILE A 503 26.95 4.33 -22.93
C ILE A 503 27.91 3.17 -23.18
N GLY A 504 29.20 3.49 -23.32
CA GLY A 504 30.28 2.52 -23.52
C GLY A 504 30.89 2.01 -22.19
N PRO A 505 31.46 0.79 -22.16
CA PRO A 505 31.45 -0.21 -23.22
C PRO A 505 30.06 -0.84 -23.38
N ARG A 506 29.68 -1.17 -24.61
CA ARG A 506 28.39 -1.79 -24.91
C ARG A 506 28.42 -3.28 -24.60
N LEU A 507 27.37 -3.81 -23.98
CA LEU A 507 27.20 -5.23 -23.69
C LEU A 507 26.34 -5.87 -24.78
N THR A 508 26.96 -6.32 -25.87
CA THR A 508 26.25 -6.82 -27.07
C THR A 508 26.22 -8.34 -27.19
N LYS A 509 26.60 -9.05 -26.12
CA LYS A 509 26.78 -10.52 -26.10
C LYS A 509 25.46 -11.21 -25.72
N LYS A 510 25.45 -12.55 -25.62
CA LYS A 510 24.25 -13.29 -25.16
C LYS A 510 24.02 -12.99 -23.68
N ILE A 511 22.87 -12.42 -23.31
CA ILE A 511 22.55 -12.05 -21.93
C ILE A 511 21.25 -12.71 -21.48
N PHE A 512 21.29 -13.29 -20.29
CA PHE A 512 20.17 -13.94 -19.64
C PHE A 512 19.85 -13.24 -18.32
N PHE A 513 18.57 -13.07 -18.02
CA PHE A 513 18.08 -12.43 -16.80
C PHE A 513 17.26 -13.42 -16.00
N LEU A 514 17.62 -13.66 -14.74
CA LEU A 514 16.87 -14.57 -13.86
C LEU A 514 15.78 -13.81 -13.12
N THR A 515 14.56 -14.35 -13.09
CA THR A 515 13.41 -13.67 -12.47
C THR A 515 12.51 -14.61 -11.68
N ASP A 516 11.83 -14.06 -10.68
CA ASP A 516 10.71 -14.69 -9.98
C ASP A 516 9.80 -13.62 -9.34
N ALA A 517 8.79 -14.07 -8.61
CA ALA A 517 7.81 -13.20 -7.98
C ALA A 517 8.38 -12.26 -6.90
N SER A 518 9.64 -12.43 -6.47
CA SER A 518 10.30 -11.51 -5.54
C SER A 518 10.85 -10.26 -6.23
N ALA A 519 10.97 -10.25 -7.57
CA ALA A 519 11.24 -9.04 -8.34
C ALA A 519 9.99 -8.15 -8.38
N MET A 520 10.12 -6.93 -7.88
CA MET A 520 9.05 -5.93 -7.79
C MET A 520 9.60 -4.56 -8.15
N SER A 521 8.73 -3.65 -8.61
CA SER A 521 9.01 -2.22 -8.73
C SER A 521 10.28 -1.92 -9.53
N TYR A 522 11.34 -1.38 -8.94
CA TYR A 522 12.56 -1.06 -9.69
C TYR A 522 13.14 -2.25 -10.46
N ALA A 523 13.08 -3.47 -9.90
CA ALA A 523 13.47 -4.69 -10.63
C ALA A 523 12.63 -4.90 -11.90
N GLU A 524 11.31 -4.66 -11.80
CA GLU A 524 10.39 -4.78 -12.91
C GLU A 524 10.57 -3.67 -13.95
N SER A 525 10.99 -2.48 -13.54
CA SER A 525 11.34 -1.40 -14.47
C SER A 525 12.50 -1.83 -15.36
N LEU A 526 13.59 -2.35 -14.77
CA LEU A 526 14.74 -2.87 -15.52
C LEU A 526 14.33 -4.02 -16.46
N LEU A 527 13.57 -4.99 -15.94
CA LEU A 527 13.12 -6.14 -16.71
C LEU A 527 12.11 -5.77 -17.80
N GLY A 528 11.34 -4.69 -17.61
CA GLY A 528 10.46 -4.11 -18.63
C GLY A 528 11.25 -3.63 -19.84
N PHE A 529 12.35 -2.89 -19.63
CA PHE A 529 13.26 -2.51 -20.72
C PHE A 529 13.84 -3.74 -21.41
N VAL A 530 14.31 -4.72 -20.64
CA VAL A 530 14.86 -5.97 -21.19
C VAL A 530 13.84 -6.68 -22.09
N LYS A 531 12.60 -6.84 -21.61
CA LYS A 531 11.54 -7.54 -22.33
C LYS A 531 11.13 -6.79 -23.60
N ASP A 532 10.78 -5.51 -23.46
CA ASP A 532 10.14 -4.76 -24.53
C ASP A 532 11.14 -4.29 -25.61
N LEU A 533 12.39 -4.05 -25.22
CA LEU A 533 13.48 -3.72 -26.15
C LEU A 533 14.30 -4.94 -26.58
N LYS A 534 13.94 -6.16 -26.13
CA LYS A 534 14.61 -7.43 -26.47
C LYS A 534 16.11 -7.43 -26.16
N LEU A 535 16.50 -6.92 -24.98
CA LEU A 535 17.91 -6.76 -24.58
C LEU A 535 18.55 -8.05 -24.03
N GLY A 536 17.77 -9.12 -23.89
CA GLY A 536 18.24 -10.42 -23.43
C GLY A 536 17.09 -11.40 -23.26
N THR A 537 17.40 -12.63 -22.85
CA THR A 537 16.42 -13.69 -22.58
C THR A 537 16.10 -13.75 -21.08
N ILE A 538 14.82 -13.69 -20.72
CA ILE A 538 14.37 -13.78 -19.33
C ILE A 538 14.04 -15.24 -18.98
N VAL A 539 14.63 -15.77 -17.92
CA VAL A 539 14.51 -17.17 -17.48
C VAL A 539 14.01 -17.23 -16.05
N GLY A 540 13.01 -18.08 -15.78
CA GLY A 540 12.48 -18.29 -14.43
C GLY A 540 10.97 -18.14 -14.40
N GLN A 541 10.44 -17.36 -13.45
CA GLN A 541 9.00 -17.15 -13.25
C GLN A 541 8.62 -15.67 -13.42
N ALA A 542 7.31 -15.42 -13.51
CA ALA A 542 6.78 -14.06 -13.58
C ALA A 542 7.14 -13.24 -12.33
N THR A 543 7.38 -11.95 -12.52
CA THR A 543 7.65 -10.99 -11.45
C THR A 543 6.37 -10.61 -10.68
N ALA A 544 6.49 -9.80 -9.62
CA ALA A 544 5.41 -9.46 -8.72
C ALA A 544 4.19 -8.77 -9.37
N GLY A 545 4.35 -8.11 -10.51
CA GLY A 545 3.29 -7.33 -11.16
C GLY A 545 2.90 -6.08 -10.39
N THR A 546 3.86 -5.42 -9.74
CA THR A 546 3.64 -4.25 -8.87
C THR A 546 4.78 -3.27 -9.06
N ASN A 547 4.53 -2.22 -9.82
CA ASN A 547 5.51 -1.19 -10.13
C ASN A 547 4.90 0.21 -9.99
N GLY A 548 5.75 1.21 -9.78
CA GLY A 548 5.41 2.59 -9.48
C GLY A 548 5.95 3.02 -8.13
N SER A 549 6.09 4.33 -7.95
CA SER A 549 6.54 4.91 -6.68
C SER A 549 5.51 4.67 -5.57
N MET A 550 5.97 4.17 -4.43
CA MET A 550 5.11 4.04 -3.25
C MET A 550 4.78 5.41 -2.66
N ASN A 551 3.62 5.52 -2.05
CA ASN A 551 3.22 6.59 -1.17
C ASN A 551 2.79 5.98 0.17
N VAL A 552 3.14 6.59 1.30
CA VAL A 552 3.03 5.93 2.62
C VAL A 552 2.10 6.68 3.55
N ILE A 553 0.99 6.05 3.94
CA ILE A 553 0.04 6.59 4.90
C ILE A 553 0.50 6.20 6.30
N TYR A 554 0.73 7.21 7.15
CA TYR A 554 0.98 7.05 8.57
C TYR A 554 -0.28 7.39 9.34
N LEU A 555 -0.82 6.40 10.05
CA LEU A 555 -2.12 6.49 10.70
C LEU A 555 -1.97 6.84 12.19
N PRO A 556 -2.94 7.56 12.78
CA PRO A 556 -2.89 7.91 14.20
C PRO A 556 -2.79 6.68 15.11
N GLY A 557 -3.32 5.53 14.70
CA GLY A 557 -3.15 4.26 15.41
C GLY A 557 -1.76 3.61 15.36
N LYS A 558 -0.74 4.30 14.83
CA LYS A 558 0.63 3.82 14.56
C LYS A 558 0.73 2.73 13.49
N TYR A 559 -0.30 2.55 12.68
CA TYR A 559 -0.24 1.69 11.50
C TYR A 559 0.38 2.43 10.33
N ILE A 560 1.07 1.67 9.48
CA ILE A 560 1.67 2.14 8.24
C ILE A 560 0.96 1.41 7.09
N PHE A 561 0.44 2.19 6.15
CA PHE A 561 -0.31 1.69 5.00
C PHE A 561 0.32 2.26 3.71
N PRO A 562 1.35 1.61 3.16
CA PRO A 562 1.90 1.96 1.86
C PRO A 562 0.92 1.61 0.73
N TYR A 563 0.97 2.35 -0.37
CA TYR A 563 0.26 2.04 -1.62
C TYR A 563 1.02 2.59 -2.83
N THR A 564 0.71 2.13 -4.03
CA THR A 564 1.28 2.64 -5.28
C THR A 564 0.55 3.91 -5.72
N GLY A 565 1.23 5.05 -5.74
CA GLY A 565 0.63 6.34 -6.18
C GLY A 565 0.85 6.69 -7.65
N MET A 566 1.65 5.90 -8.36
CA MET A 566 2.05 6.12 -9.75
C MET A 566 1.65 4.92 -10.59
N MET A 567 0.98 5.17 -11.70
CA MET A 567 0.63 4.12 -12.65
C MET A 567 1.84 3.81 -13.55
N VAL A 568 2.05 2.54 -13.85
CA VAL A 568 3.12 2.05 -14.71
C VAL A 568 2.54 1.22 -15.84
N THR A 569 2.90 1.57 -17.07
CA THR A 569 2.65 0.74 -18.26
C THR A 569 3.94 -0.01 -18.63
N ASN A 570 3.82 -1.04 -19.47
CA ASN A 570 5.00 -1.52 -20.19
C ASN A 570 5.45 -0.48 -21.23
N HIS A 571 6.59 -0.69 -21.88
CA HIS A 571 7.17 0.27 -22.83
C HIS A 571 6.43 0.31 -24.17
N THR A 572 5.45 -0.58 -24.37
CA THR A 572 4.53 -0.55 -25.52
C THR A 572 3.18 0.13 -25.18
N GLY A 573 3.02 0.63 -23.95
CA GLY A 573 1.78 1.26 -23.44
C GLY A 573 0.74 0.28 -22.87
N GLY A 574 1.03 -1.02 -22.86
CA GLY A 574 0.20 -2.07 -22.28
C GLY A 574 0.23 -2.11 -20.75
N LYS A 575 -0.68 -2.88 -20.16
CA LYS A 575 -0.80 -3.04 -18.71
C LYS A 575 0.36 -3.85 -18.12
N HIS A 576 0.97 -3.35 -17.05
CA HIS A 576 1.96 -4.08 -16.23
C HIS A 576 1.36 -4.63 -14.93
N HIS A 577 0.55 -3.81 -14.24
CA HIS A 577 -0.03 -4.12 -12.94
C HIS A 577 -0.76 -5.48 -12.94
N LEU A 578 -0.55 -6.29 -11.91
CA LEU A 578 -1.02 -7.69 -11.74
C LEU A 578 -0.45 -8.73 -12.71
N ILE A 579 0.11 -8.31 -13.85
CA ILE A 579 0.67 -9.22 -14.85
C ILE A 579 2.15 -9.48 -14.55
N GLY A 580 2.92 -8.41 -14.31
CA GLY A 580 4.37 -8.49 -14.19
C GLY A 580 5.07 -8.81 -15.50
N ILE A 581 6.40 -8.92 -15.45
CA ILE A 581 7.23 -9.34 -16.57
C ILE A 581 7.17 -10.86 -16.66
N GLN A 582 6.71 -11.35 -17.81
CA GLN A 582 6.64 -12.77 -18.11
C GLN A 582 7.99 -13.27 -18.66
N PRO A 583 8.50 -14.41 -18.16
CA PRO A 583 9.76 -14.97 -18.65
C PRO A 583 9.62 -15.42 -20.11
N ASP A 584 10.73 -15.42 -20.84
CA ASP A 584 10.81 -16.05 -22.17
C ASP A 584 10.93 -17.57 -22.04
N VAL A 585 11.60 -18.03 -20.98
CA VAL A 585 11.75 -19.44 -20.64
C VAL A 585 11.23 -19.66 -19.22
N LEU A 586 10.04 -20.24 -19.11
CA LEU A 586 9.42 -20.59 -17.83
C LEU A 586 10.16 -21.77 -17.18
N ILE A 587 10.72 -21.54 -16.00
CA ILE A 587 11.34 -22.56 -15.16
C ILE A 587 10.92 -22.32 -13.71
N ALA A 588 10.44 -23.37 -13.06
CA ALA A 588 10.12 -23.38 -11.64
C ALA A 588 10.90 -24.51 -10.94
N PRO A 589 11.18 -24.39 -9.63
CA PRO A 589 11.86 -25.45 -8.88
C PRO A 589 11.06 -26.76 -8.88
N THR A 590 11.77 -27.87 -8.99
CA THR A 590 11.24 -29.24 -8.84
C THR A 590 11.61 -29.80 -7.47
N ILE A 591 10.85 -30.79 -7.00
CA ILE A 591 11.15 -31.43 -5.70
C ILE A 591 12.52 -32.13 -5.78
N THR A 592 12.83 -32.74 -6.93
CA THR A 592 14.11 -33.40 -7.17
C THR A 592 15.27 -32.41 -7.20
N GLY A 593 15.11 -31.27 -7.85
CA GLY A 593 16.09 -30.18 -7.86
C GLY A 593 16.40 -29.69 -6.44
N LEU A 594 15.36 -29.44 -5.65
CA LEU A 594 15.50 -28.99 -4.25
C LEU A 594 16.22 -30.03 -3.38
N LYS A 595 15.88 -31.32 -3.48
CA LYS A 595 16.60 -32.40 -2.75
C LYS A 595 18.08 -32.44 -3.08
N ASN A 596 18.42 -32.17 -4.34
CA ASN A 596 19.79 -32.12 -4.83
C ASN A 596 20.47 -30.76 -4.61
N GLN A 597 19.81 -29.81 -3.92
CA GLN A 597 20.30 -28.44 -3.70
C GLN A 597 20.69 -27.73 -5.02
N LYS A 598 19.93 -27.99 -6.08
CA LYS A 598 20.15 -27.38 -7.40
C LYS A 598 19.34 -26.10 -7.56
N ASP A 599 19.96 -25.10 -8.16
CA ASP A 599 19.28 -23.92 -8.69
C ASP A 599 18.93 -24.15 -10.16
N GLU A 600 17.77 -24.76 -10.42
CA GLU A 600 17.36 -25.15 -11.78
C GLU A 600 17.15 -23.95 -12.72
N VAL A 601 16.82 -22.77 -12.18
CA VAL A 601 16.70 -21.54 -12.97
C VAL A 601 18.08 -21.09 -13.47
N LEU A 602 19.08 -21.08 -12.58
CA LEU A 602 20.46 -20.78 -12.96
C LEU A 602 21.06 -21.86 -13.88
N GLU A 603 20.86 -23.15 -13.57
CA GLU A 603 21.32 -24.25 -14.41
C GLU A 603 20.75 -24.14 -15.84
N LYS A 604 19.47 -23.79 -15.98
CA LYS A 604 18.87 -23.59 -17.30
C LYS A 604 19.48 -22.41 -18.05
N ALA A 605 19.73 -21.28 -17.39
CA ALA A 605 20.40 -20.15 -18.02
C ALA A 605 21.82 -20.51 -18.49
N ILE A 606 22.58 -21.28 -17.68
CA ILE A 606 23.89 -21.81 -18.05
C ILE A 606 23.78 -22.72 -19.28
N GLU A 607 22.81 -23.63 -19.32
CA GLU A 607 22.56 -24.50 -20.49
C GLU A 607 22.31 -23.67 -21.76
N LEU A 608 21.45 -22.66 -21.69
CA LEU A 608 21.10 -21.81 -22.84
C LEU A 608 22.30 -21.03 -23.40
N THR A 609 23.31 -20.73 -22.57
CA THR A 609 24.56 -20.10 -23.05
C THR A 609 25.36 -20.98 -24.01
N GLN A 610 25.14 -22.31 -23.95
CA GLN A 610 25.88 -23.30 -24.73
C GLN A 610 25.21 -23.62 -26.07
N VAL A 611 23.94 -23.25 -26.23
CA VAL A 611 23.19 -23.45 -27.48
C VAL A 611 23.74 -22.47 -28.52
N ARG A 612 24.28 -23.02 -29.62
CA ARG A 612 24.95 -22.24 -30.67
C ARG A 612 24.00 -21.31 -31.37
#